data_AF-A0A957HJS0-F1
#
_entry.id   AF-A0A957HJS0-F1
#
_cell.length_a   1.000
_cell.length_b   1.000
_cell.length_c   1.000
_cell.angle_alpha   90.00
_cell.angle_beta   90.00
_cell.angle_gamma   90.00
#
_symmetry.space_group_name_H-M   'P 1'
#
loop_
_entity.id
_entity.type
_entity.pdbx_description
1 polymer ?
#
loop_
_entity_poly.entity_id
_entity_poly.type
_entity_poly.pdbx_seq_one_letter_code
_entity_poly.pdbx_strand_id
1 'polypeptide(L)'
;MQRLLRKFSTQARVYQINQKVRQKPTSFVSLRDFDATAVGTMPLDEIAHNPNITLYALNRFSREAIFVETPAEVNLAERPFLYQAQYENALRAYS
;
A
#
# COMPACT_ATOMS: atom_id res chain seq x y z
N MET A 1 3.55 10.07 -35.66
CA MET A 1 3.36 10.13 -34.19
C MET A 1 3.33 8.72 -33.63
N GLN A 2 4.47 8.19 -33.17
CA GLN A 2 4.49 6.92 -32.44
C GLN A 2 4.05 7.18 -31.00
N ARG A 3 2.83 6.77 -30.67
CA ARG A 3 2.31 6.78 -29.31
C ARG A 3 3.13 5.74 -28.54
N LEU A 4 4.12 6.17 -27.75
CA LEU A 4 4.81 5.28 -26.81
C LEU A 4 3.74 4.72 -25.86
N LEU A 5 3.27 3.50 -26.12
CA LEU A 5 2.49 2.75 -25.16
C LEU A 5 3.43 2.44 -24.01
N ARG A 6 3.36 3.26 -22.95
CA ARG A 6 4.04 2.96 -21.68
C ARG A 6 3.57 1.56 -21.28
N LYS A 7 4.49 0.59 -21.17
CA LYS A 7 4.19 -0.72 -20.59
C LYS A 7 3.76 -0.48 -19.14
N PHE A 8 2.47 -0.48 -18.90
CA PHE A 8 1.94 -0.48 -17.54
C PHE A 8 2.18 -1.88 -16.97
N SER A 9 2.76 -1.96 -15.77
CA SER A 9 2.79 -3.24 -15.05
C SER A 9 1.37 -3.62 -14.70
N THR A 10 0.98 -4.86 -14.94
CA THR A 10 -0.30 -5.43 -14.51
C THR A 10 -0.17 -6.17 -13.18
N GLN A 11 1.01 -6.13 -12.57
CA GLN A 11 1.37 -6.83 -11.34
C GLN A 11 1.94 -5.83 -10.33
N ALA A 12 1.50 -5.94 -9.07
CA ALA A 12 2.14 -5.31 -7.91
C ALA A 12 3.01 -6.32 -7.18
N ARG A 13 4.08 -5.85 -6.54
CA ARG A 13 4.85 -6.66 -5.58
C ARG A 13 4.08 -6.75 -4.28
N VAL A 14 4.06 -7.91 -3.66
CA VAL A 14 3.42 -8.16 -2.36
C VAL A 14 4.49 -8.22 -1.28
N TYR A 15 4.27 -7.49 -0.19
CA TYR A 15 5.13 -7.45 0.97
C TYR A 15 4.38 -7.96 2.20
N GLN A 16 4.95 -8.97 2.86
CA GLN A 16 4.53 -9.38 4.19
C GLN A 16 5.10 -8.38 5.20
N ILE A 17 4.24 -7.71 5.96
CA ILE A 17 4.68 -6.82 7.04
C ILE A 17 5.09 -7.69 8.22
N ASN A 18 6.34 -7.55 8.63
CA ASN A 18 6.88 -8.22 9.81
C ASN A 18 6.69 -7.33 11.04
N GLN A 19 7.00 -6.04 10.89
CA GLN A 19 6.88 -5.04 11.96
C GLN A 19 6.48 -3.67 11.42
N LYS A 20 5.86 -2.89 12.30
CA LYS A 20 5.46 -1.50 12.07
C LYS A 20 6.50 -0.60 12.74
N VAL A 21 7.32 0.09 11.96
CA VAL A 21 8.56 0.73 12.40
C VAL A 21 8.56 2.25 12.22
N ARG A 22 7.39 2.86 11.99
CA ARG A 22 7.26 4.30 11.75
C ARG A 22 7.74 5.10 12.96
N GLN A 23 8.81 5.85 12.77
CA GLN A 23 9.45 6.62 13.84
C GLN A 23 8.80 8.00 14.07
N LYS A 24 8.27 8.61 13.01
CA LYS A 24 7.72 9.99 13.05
C LYS A 24 6.31 10.00 12.47
N PRO A 25 5.25 9.98 13.30
CA PRO A 25 3.86 9.99 12.85
C PRO A 25 3.47 11.22 12.00
N THR A 26 4.26 12.29 12.06
CA THR A 26 4.05 13.54 11.30
C THR A 26 4.81 13.59 9.96
N SER A 27 5.62 12.58 9.66
CA SER A 27 6.35 12.50 8.39
C SER A 27 5.46 11.92 7.27
N PHE A 28 5.89 12.08 6.02
CA PHE A 28 5.19 11.50 4.88
C PHE A 28 5.12 9.98 5.00
N VAL A 29 3.91 9.44 4.84
CA VAL A 29 3.66 7.99 4.79
C VAL A 29 4.41 7.35 3.63
N SER A 30 4.98 6.17 3.87
CA SER A 30 5.71 5.42 2.84
C SER A 30 5.85 3.95 3.21
N LEU A 31 6.34 3.13 2.27
CA LEU A 31 6.67 1.73 2.56
C LEU A 31 7.71 1.59 3.70
N ARG A 32 8.51 2.62 3.99
CA ARG A 32 9.49 2.62 5.10
C ARG A 32 8.85 2.68 6.50
N ASP A 33 7.54 2.89 6.56
CA ASP A 33 6.78 2.77 7.80
C ASP A 33 6.70 1.30 8.27
N PHE A 34 7.02 0.35 7.37
CA PHE A 34 6.99 -1.08 7.62
C PHE A 34 8.37 -1.70 7.43
N ASP A 35 8.74 -2.60 8.34
CA ASP A 35 9.72 -3.63 8.05
C ASP A 35 8.97 -4.79 7.39
N ALA A 36 9.23 -5.00 6.10
CA ALA A 36 8.44 -5.89 5.27
C ALA A 36 9.32 -6.66 4.28
N THR A 37 8.97 -7.93 4.07
CA THR A 37 9.68 -8.83 3.16
C THR A 37 8.85 -9.06 1.90
N ALA A 38 9.48 -8.98 0.73
CA ALA A 38 8.80 -9.32 -0.53
C ALA A 38 8.48 -10.82 -0.56
N VAL A 39 7.22 -11.17 -0.81
CA VAL A 39 6.73 -12.57 -0.79
C VAL A 39 6.08 -13.01 -2.09
N GLY A 40 5.92 -12.11 -3.06
CA GLY A 40 5.38 -12.48 -4.37
C GLY A 40 4.88 -11.28 -5.17
N THR A 41 3.99 -11.56 -6.12
CA THR A 41 3.31 -10.57 -6.94
C THR A 41 1.81 -10.87 -7.01
N MET A 42 1.00 -9.84 -7.25
CA MET A 42 -0.46 -9.93 -7.39
C MET A 42 -0.95 -9.06 -8.55
N PRO A 43 -1.96 -9.50 -9.33
CA PRO A 43 -2.57 -8.68 -10.36
C PRO A 43 -3.17 -7.38 -9.80
N LEU A 44 -2.97 -6.27 -10.51
CA LEU A 44 -3.54 -4.97 -10.10
C LEU A 44 -5.08 -4.98 -10.08
N ASP A 45 -5.70 -5.84 -10.87
CA ASP A 45 -7.16 -6.00 -10.90
C ASP A 45 -7.71 -6.53 -9.58
N GLU A 46 -6.98 -7.44 -8.93
CA GLU A 46 -7.34 -7.96 -7.60
C GLU A 46 -7.22 -6.87 -6.53
N ILE A 47 -6.19 -6.02 -6.62
CA ILE A 47 -6.02 -4.87 -5.72
C ILE A 47 -7.17 -3.87 -5.91
N ALA A 48 -7.56 -3.59 -7.15
CA ALA A 48 -8.60 -2.62 -7.47
C ALA A 48 -10.00 -3.05 -7.00
N HIS A 49 -10.27 -4.36 -6.94
CA HIS A 49 -11.57 -4.91 -6.55
C HIS A 49 -11.64 -5.35 -5.09
N ASN A 50 -10.55 -5.30 -4.33
CA ASN A 50 -10.54 -5.68 -2.93
C ASN A 50 -10.77 -4.44 -2.03
N PRO A 51 -11.92 -4.33 -1.34
CA PRO A 51 -12.23 -3.17 -0.50
C PRO A 51 -11.32 -3.03 0.72
N ASN A 52 -10.63 -4.11 1.11
CA ASN A 52 -9.71 -4.14 2.23
C ASN A 52 -8.31 -3.65 1.85
N ILE A 53 -8.03 -3.45 0.56
CA ILE A 53 -6.76 -2.93 0.07
C ILE A 53 -6.97 -1.46 -0.32
N THR A 54 -6.30 -0.57 0.40
CA THR A 54 -6.49 0.88 0.23
C THR A 54 -5.17 1.58 -0.07
N LEU A 55 -5.24 2.69 -0.81
CA LEU A 55 -4.07 3.51 -1.11
C LEU A 55 -3.52 4.11 0.20
N TYR A 56 -2.25 3.82 0.50
CA TYR A 56 -1.54 4.30 1.68
C TYR A 56 -0.63 5.48 1.35
N ALA A 57 0.15 5.39 0.27
CA ALA A 57 1.10 6.43 -0.09
C ALA A 57 1.32 6.51 -1.61
N LEU A 58 1.61 7.71 -2.11
CA LEU A 58 2.16 7.91 -3.46
C LEU A 58 3.63 8.30 -3.31
N ASN A 59 4.54 7.40 -3.68
CA ASN A 59 5.97 7.69 -3.58
C ASN A 59 6.42 8.50 -4.79
N ARG A 60 6.60 9.81 -4.58
CA ARG A 60 7.07 10.73 -5.64
C ARG A 60 8.43 10.37 -6.22
N PHE A 61 9.30 9.70 -5.46
CA PHE A 61 10.67 9.40 -5.87
C PHE A 61 10.74 8.10 -6.67
N SER A 62 10.08 7.03 -6.21
CA SER A 62 10.02 5.77 -6.96
C SER A 62 8.92 5.73 -8.01
N ARG A 63 8.01 6.72 -8.02
CA ARG A 63 6.81 6.78 -8.88
C ARG A 63 5.92 5.54 -8.73
N GLU A 64 5.90 4.97 -7.53
CA GLU A 64 5.08 3.81 -7.15
C GLU A 64 3.94 4.26 -6.24
N ALA A 65 2.80 3.58 -6.37
CA ALA A 65 1.69 3.69 -5.43
C ALA A 65 1.82 2.56 -4.42
N ILE A 66 1.75 2.88 -3.13
CA ILE A 66 1.80 1.92 -2.05
C ILE A 66 0.39 1.71 -1.53
N PHE A 67 -0.05 0.46 -1.50
CA PHE A 67 -1.33 0.06 -0.92
C PHE A 67 -1.08 -0.78 0.33
N VAL A 68 -2.05 -0.81 1.23
CA VAL A 68 -2.04 -1.68 2.41
C VAL A 68 -3.35 -2.44 2.53
N GLU A 69 -3.26 -3.68 2.97
CA GLU A 69 -4.41 -4.52 3.33
C GLU A 69 -4.71 -4.39 4.82
N THR A 70 -5.98 -4.18 5.16
CA THR A 70 -6.49 -4.18 6.54
C THR A 70 -7.48 -5.32 6.76
N PRO A 71 -7.74 -5.78 8.00
CA PRO A 71 -8.80 -6.76 8.28
C PRO A 71 -10.16 -6.25 7.83
N ALA A 72 -11.04 -7.16 7.40
CA ALA A 72 -12.38 -6.83 6.91
C ALA A 72 -13.28 -6.21 8.01
N GLU A 73 -12.97 -6.48 9.27
CA GLU A 73 -13.68 -5.97 10.44
C GLU A 73 -13.33 -4.50 10.75
N VAL A 74 -12.27 -3.96 10.13
CA VAL A 74 -11.83 -2.58 10.34
C VAL A 74 -12.50 -1.66 9.32
N ASN A 75 -13.55 -0.95 9.75
CA ASN A 75 -14.11 0.13 8.94
C ASN A 75 -13.21 1.38 9.00
N LEU A 76 -12.39 1.58 7.95
CA LEU A 76 -11.51 2.75 7.85
C LEU A 76 -12.28 4.08 7.67
N ALA A 77 -13.49 4.05 7.11
CA ALA A 77 -14.28 5.26 6.85
C ALA A 77 -14.80 5.91 8.14
N GLU A 78 -14.92 5.15 9.23
CA GLU A 78 -15.35 5.63 10.55
C GLU A 78 -14.17 6.11 11.41
N ARG A 79 -12.93 5.99 10.93
CA ARG A 79 -11.75 6.38 11.71
C ARG A 79 -11.42 7.85 11.49
N PRO A 80 -11.24 8.64 12.56
CA PRO A 80 -10.95 10.08 12.45
C PRO A 80 -9.59 10.36 11.78
N PHE A 81 -8.66 9.40 11.83
CA PHE A 81 -7.33 9.51 11.24
C PHE A 81 -7.06 8.32 10.32
N LEU A 82 -7.42 8.45 9.05
CA LEU A 82 -7.30 7.38 8.04
C LEU A 82 -5.91 6.75 8.00
N TYR A 83 -4.86 7.55 7.82
CA TYR A 83 -3.49 7.03 7.71
C TYR A 83 -2.98 6.37 8.99
N GLN A 84 -3.43 6.85 10.15
CA GLN A 84 -3.11 6.21 11.43
C GLN A 84 -3.77 4.82 11.49
N ALA A 85 -5.07 4.75 11.18
CA ALA A 85 -5.81 3.49 11.19
C ALA A 85 -5.28 2.49 10.17
N GLN A 86 -4.92 2.94 8.96
CA GLN A 86 -4.26 2.12 7.95
C GLN A 86 -2.94 1.56 8.49
N TYR A 87 -2.06 2.41 9.03
CA TYR A 87 -0.79 1.99 9.59
C TYR A 87 -0.96 0.97 10.73
N GLU A 88 -1.86 1.23 11.69
CA GLU A 88 -2.10 0.37 12.84
C GLU A 88 -2.64 -1.01 12.45
N ASN A 89 -3.53 -1.05 11.44
CA ASN A 89 -4.23 -2.27 11.05
C ASN A 89 -3.61 -2.96 9.82
N ALA A 90 -2.55 -2.42 9.23
CA ALA A 90 -1.91 -3.02 8.05
C ALA A 90 -1.43 -4.45 8.34
N LEU A 91 -1.80 -5.37 7.43
CA LEU A 91 -1.41 -6.78 7.41
C LEU A 91 -0.35 -7.06 6.33
N ARG A 92 -0.54 -6.49 5.14
CA ARG A 92 0.35 -6.59 3.98
C ARG A 92 0.45 -5.25 3.26
N ALA A 93 1.51 -5.07 2.49
CA ALA A 93 1.69 -3.90 1.63
C ALA A 93 1.92 -4.32 0.16
N TYR A 94 1.60 -3.41 -0.76
CA TYR A 94 1.69 -3.63 -2.21
C TYR A 94 2.35 -2.43 -2.88
N SER A 95 3.23 -2.66 -3.88
CA SER A 95 3.89 -1.59 -4.66
C SER A 95 3.97 -1.90 -6.15
#